data_AF-A0A7C3QRD2-F1
#
_entry.id   AF-A0A7C3QRD2-F1
#
_cell.length_a   1.000
_cell.length_b   1.000
_cell.length_c   1.000
_cell.angle_alpha   90.00
_cell.angle_beta   90.00
_cell.angle_gamma   90.00
#
_symmetry.space_group_name_H-M   'P 1'
#
loop_
_entity.id
_entity.type
_entity.pdbx_description
1 polymer ?
#
loop_
_entity_poly.entity_id
_entity_poly.type
_entity_poly.pdbx_seq_one_letter_code
_entity_poly.pdbx_strand_id
1 'polypeptide(L)'
;MREDVSRITHQIMLTPADPDFINSLQASLAFWQKETSDLTPEQLARLDERKRNLFRAVKMGLLWQSTWRDTAVVAWQSFDFVEWRGLWQEWIPVLEKAVADAPPEEADLKARLLNRLGQLYAKQRRFAAAQAAHEEASALAAAADDPEAMIVAYLSVAELLKNQHQYDKAELQARQALLEIERLDDNARQLAFAYGALGNIARLRGDWAVAEEHLRRAVRLYRRLDEPVYLARILNDWGIVLTDTGQYDQAETVYEEAAHVLALINDESDRALILLNWGVLYYRQERWGEAEAAFRRIDTLALAQAGERGQQAHTLNNLGNVLLKQRQWVEAAGCLQEAIALWRQMEDEVNLANSLGTLAELQVAAGNWAEAAPLYEEALAILPRYPDNAWATRLLETFTQGLAAISGE
;
A
#
# COMPACT_ATOMS: atom_id res chain seq x y z
N MET A 1 -34.37 2.69 -11.80
CA MET A 1 -33.29 3.66 -11.48
C MET A 1 -32.00 3.46 -12.28
N ARG A 2 -31.54 2.23 -12.62
CA ARG A 2 -30.36 2.07 -13.52
C ARG A 2 -30.67 2.34 -15.01
N GLU A 3 -31.91 2.13 -15.46
CA GLU A 3 -32.31 2.40 -16.86
C GLU A 3 -32.46 3.89 -17.20
N ASP A 4 -32.87 4.73 -16.24
CA ASP A 4 -33.07 6.18 -16.47
C ASP A 4 -31.75 6.95 -16.64
N VAL A 5 -30.70 6.57 -15.92
CA VAL A 5 -29.39 7.23 -16.04
C VAL A 5 -28.77 6.92 -17.39
N SER A 6 -28.86 5.68 -17.87
CA SER A 6 -28.34 5.28 -19.19
C SER A 6 -29.00 6.08 -20.32
N ARG A 7 -30.33 6.26 -20.26
CA ARG A 7 -31.10 7.03 -21.24
C ARG A 7 -30.75 8.53 -21.23
N ILE A 8 -30.59 9.12 -20.05
CA ILE A 8 -30.18 10.53 -19.89
C ILE A 8 -28.75 10.74 -20.41
N THR A 9 -27.83 9.83 -20.10
CA THR A 9 -26.44 9.93 -20.58
C THR A 9 -26.34 9.76 -22.10
N HIS A 10 -27.17 8.91 -22.69
CA HIS A 10 -27.24 8.73 -24.14
C HIS A 10 -27.88 9.94 -24.86
N GLN A 11 -28.86 10.60 -24.22
CA GLN A 11 -29.53 11.78 -24.79
C GLN A 11 -28.66 13.04 -24.71
N ILE A 12 -27.82 13.19 -23.68
CA ILE A 12 -26.84 14.29 -23.56
C ILE A 12 -25.76 14.21 -24.66
N MET A 13 -25.34 13.01 -25.05
CA MET A 13 -24.31 12.80 -26.08
C MET A 13 -24.78 13.14 -27.52
N LEU A 14 -26.09 13.32 -27.73
CA LEU A 14 -26.70 13.53 -29.06
C LEU A 14 -27.10 14.98 -29.34
N THR A 15 -26.99 15.87 -28.37
CA THR A 15 -27.19 17.33 -28.53
C THR A 15 -25.86 18.05 -28.42
N PRO A 16 -25.54 19.00 -29.32
CA PRO A 16 -24.37 19.87 -29.14
C PRO A 16 -24.46 20.53 -27.77
N ALA A 17 -23.39 20.43 -26.96
CA ALA A 17 -23.36 21.06 -25.66
C ALA A 17 -23.53 22.58 -25.81
N ASP A 18 -24.33 23.17 -24.93
CA ASP A 18 -24.39 24.62 -24.78
C ASP A 18 -22.96 25.16 -24.50
N PRO A 19 -22.42 26.07 -25.33
CA PRO A 19 -21.10 26.65 -25.12
C PRO A 19 -20.91 27.25 -23.72
N ASP A 20 -21.96 27.87 -23.15
CA ASP A 20 -21.89 28.45 -21.81
C ASP A 20 -21.75 27.37 -20.74
N PHE A 21 -22.37 26.20 -20.96
CA PHE A 21 -22.19 25.04 -20.10
C PHE A 21 -20.77 24.47 -20.18
N ILE A 22 -20.19 24.35 -21.37
CA ILE A 22 -18.80 23.90 -21.55
C ILE A 22 -17.82 24.88 -20.89
N ASN A 23 -18.02 26.18 -21.07
CA ASN A 23 -17.18 27.21 -20.43
C ASN A 23 -17.25 27.13 -18.90
N SER A 24 -18.46 26.95 -18.34
CA SER A 24 -18.66 26.75 -16.89
C SER A 24 -17.96 25.47 -16.39
N LEU A 25 -18.01 24.40 -17.16
CA LEU A 25 -17.33 23.15 -16.84
C LEU A 25 -15.80 23.30 -16.89
N GLN A 26 -15.25 23.98 -17.89
CA GLN A 26 -13.83 24.30 -17.97
C GLN A 26 -13.37 25.15 -16.78
N ALA A 27 -14.15 26.16 -16.38
CA ALA A 27 -13.85 26.95 -15.19
C ALA A 27 -13.85 26.09 -13.91
N SER A 28 -14.78 25.14 -13.80
CA SER A 28 -14.82 24.18 -12.69
C SER A 28 -13.60 23.25 -12.70
N LEU A 29 -13.19 22.74 -13.87
CA LEU A 29 -12.01 21.89 -14.00
C LEU A 29 -10.73 22.67 -13.67
N ALA A 30 -10.57 23.89 -14.17
CA ALA A 30 -9.45 24.75 -13.84
C ALA A 30 -9.38 25.07 -12.33
N PHE A 31 -10.54 25.27 -11.69
CA PHE A 31 -10.62 25.36 -10.24
C PHE A 31 -10.06 24.11 -9.57
N TRP A 32 -10.49 22.91 -9.99
CA TRP A 32 -10.00 21.66 -9.42
C TRP A 32 -8.53 21.41 -9.69
N GLN A 33 -8.02 21.70 -10.88
CA GLN A 33 -6.59 21.56 -11.20
C GLN A 33 -5.73 22.35 -10.20
N LYS A 34 -6.14 23.56 -9.84
CA LYS A 34 -5.45 24.37 -8.83
C LYS A 34 -5.54 23.77 -7.43
N GLU A 35 -6.70 23.23 -7.07
CA GLU A 35 -6.87 22.60 -5.75
C GLU A 35 -6.13 21.26 -5.63
N THR A 36 -5.78 20.61 -6.75
CA THR A 36 -5.12 19.30 -6.79
C THR A 36 -3.67 19.33 -7.26
N SER A 37 -3.09 20.48 -7.63
CA SER A 37 -1.74 20.54 -8.20
C SER A 37 -0.66 20.10 -7.22
N ASP A 38 -0.78 20.54 -5.96
CA ASP A 38 0.13 20.21 -4.86
C ASP A 38 -0.70 20.02 -3.59
N LEU A 39 -1.02 18.77 -3.25
CA LEU A 39 -1.89 18.47 -2.11
C LEU A 39 -1.12 18.53 -0.79
N THR A 40 -1.33 19.61 -0.02
CA THR A 40 -0.93 19.66 1.40
C THR A 40 -1.93 18.91 2.29
N PRO A 41 -1.52 18.49 3.51
CA PRO A 41 -2.43 17.84 4.47
C PRO A 41 -3.71 18.64 4.76
N GLU A 42 -3.64 19.97 4.76
CA GLU A 42 -4.80 20.85 5.00
C GLU A 42 -5.74 20.92 3.78
N GLN A 43 -5.21 20.80 2.57
CA GLN A 43 -6.02 20.73 1.35
C GLN A 43 -6.79 19.42 1.26
N LEU A 44 -6.25 18.30 1.77
CA LEU A 44 -6.93 17.00 1.79
C LEU A 44 -8.26 17.05 2.56
N ALA A 45 -8.30 17.70 3.73
CA ALA A 45 -9.52 17.83 4.53
C ALA A 45 -10.62 18.61 3.79
N ARG A 46 -10.24 19.68 3.06
CA ARG A 46 -11.18 20.43 2.22
C ARG A 46 -11.68 19.62 1.04
N LEU A 47 -10.83 18.77 0.47
CA LEU A 47 -11.22 17.87 -0.62
C LEU A 47 -12.24 16.83 -0.14
N ASP A 48 -12.13 16.30 1.09
CA ASP A 48 -13.10 15.36 1.63
C ASP A 48 -14.52 15.94 1.66
N GLU A 49 -14.67 17.19 2.12
CA GLU A 49 -15.96 17.89 2.15
C GLU A 49 -16.56 18.08 0.75
N ARG A 50 -15.71 18.30 -0.25
CA ARG A 50 -16.11 18.66 -1.61
C ARG A 50 -15.93 17.54 -2.63
N LYS A 51 -15.58 16.31 -2.20
CA LYS A 51 -15.22 15.18 -3.07
C LYS A 51 -16.26 14.87 -4.13
N ARG A 52 -17.54 15.01 -3.78
CA ARG A 52 -18.68 14.79 -4.70
C ARG A 52 -18.67 15.77 -5.87
N ASN A 53 -18.24 17.01 -5.64
CA ASN A 53 -18.16 18.04 -6.68
C ASN A 53 -16.97 17.80 -7.60
N LEU A 54 -15.81 17.43 -7.03
CA LEU A 54 -14.63 17.03 -7.80
C LEU A 54 -14.96 15.85 -8.72
N PHE A 55 -15.48 14.76 -8.15
CA PHE A 55 -15.85 13.57 -8.91
C PHE A 55 -16.87 13.88 -10.01
N ARG A 56 -17.87 14.73 -9.71
CA ARG A 56 -18.86 15.16 -10.71
C ARG A 56 -18.23 15.98 -11.83
N ALA A 57 -17.30 16.89 -11.51
CA ALA A 57 -16.60 17.69 -12.52
C ALA A 57 -15.82 16.79 -13.48
N VAL A 58 -15.07 15.82 -12.94
CA VAL A 58 -14.32 14.86 -13.77
C VAL A 58 -15.26 14.01 -14.63
N LYS A 59 -16.31 13.44 -14.04
CA LYS A 59 -17.27 12.61 -14.79
C LYS A 59 -17.97 13.38 -15.92
N MET A 60 -18.33 14.64 -15.68
CA MET A 60 -18.95 15.48 -16.70
C MET A 60 -17.95 15.93 -17.77
N GLY A 61 -16.71 16.23 -17.38
CA GLY A 61 -15.64 16.61 -18.29
C GLY A 61 -15.32 15.53 -19.33
N LEU A 62 -15.41 14.26 -18.95
CA LEU A 62 -15.22 13.12 -19.86
C LEU A 62 -16.40 12.87 -20.81
N LEU A 63 -17.46 13.69 -20.79
CA LEU A 63 -18.53 13.60 -21.79
C LEU A 63 -18.20 14.36 -23.07
N TRP A 64 -17.22 15.27 -23.04
CA TRP A 64 -16.95 16.19 -24.14
C TRP A 64 -15.46 16.20 -24.51
N GLN A 65 -15.18 16.07 -25.81
CA GLN A 65 -13.80 16.05 -26.31
C GLN A 65 -13.05 17.35 -26.01
N SER A 66 -13.72 18.50 -26.08
CA SER A 66 -13.12 19.83 -25.84
C SER A 66 -12.62 20.05 -24.41
N THR A 67 -13.10 19.26 -23.44
CA THR A 67 -12.69 19.33 -22.04
C THR A 67 -11.82 18.16 -21.61
N TRP A 68 -11.52 17.24 -22.53
CA TRP A 68 -10.85 15.98 -22.19
C TRP A 68 -9.50 16.22 -21.52
N ARG A 69 -8.65 17.10 -22.08
CA ARG A 69 -7.30 17.38 -21.54
C ARG A 69 -7.39 17.90 -20.10
N ASP A 70 -8.22 18.92 -19.87
CA ASP A 70 -8.38 19.52 -18.55
C ASP A 70 -8.88 18.49 -17.52
N THR A 71 -9.79 17.62 -17.98
CA THR A 71 -10.36 16.56 -17.17
C THR A 71 -9.34 15.48 -16.81
N ALA A 72 -8.54 15.05 -17.79
CA ALA A 72 -7.48 14.07 -17.61
C ALA A 72 -6.43 14.55 -16.60
N VAL A 73 -6.04 15.82 -16.67
CA VAL A 73 -5.12 16.43 -15.70
C VAL A 73 -5.68 16.39 -14.28
N VAL A 74 -6.95 16.80 -14.08
CA VAL A 74 -7.58 16.73 -12.75
C VAL A 74 -7.65 15.29 -12.24
N ALA A 75 -8.05 14.35 -13.10
CA ALA A 75 -8.15 12.94 -12.72
C ALA A 75 -6.78 12.38 -12.28
N TRP A 76 -5.72 12.70 -13.02
CA TRP A 76 -4.35 12.34 -12.67
C TRP A 76 -3.86 12.97 -11.36
N GLN A 77 -4.07 14.28 -11.18
CA GLN A 77 -3.66 15.02 -9.98
C GLN A 77 -4.43 14.60 -8.72
N SER A 78 -5.69 14.19 -8.86
CA SER A 78 -6.50 13.73 -7.73
C SER A 78 -6.10 12.36 -7.19
N PHE A 79 -5.13 11.68 -7.82
CA PHE A 79 -4.79 10.30 -7.50
C PHE A 79 -4.40 10.09 -6.04
N ASP A 80 -3.48 10.87 -5.47
CA ASP A 80 -3.02 10.64 -4.10
C ASP A 80 -4.17 10.83 -3.10
N PHE A 81 -5.04 11.82 -3.33
CA PHE A 81 -6.28 11.98 -2.56
C PHE A 81 -7.20 10.75 -2.68
N VAL A 82 -7.39 10.22 -3.89
CA VAL A 82 -8.20 9.02 -4.13
C VAL A 82 -7.57 7.80 -3.45
N GLU A 83 -6.25 7.62 -3.59
CA GLU A 83 -5.43 6.50 -3.12
C GLU A 83 -5.15 6.51 -1.61
N TRP A 84 -5.26 7.65 -0.93
CA TRP A 84 -5.20 7.68 0.53
C TRP A 84 -6.57 7.52 1.20
N ARG A 85 -7.67 7.81 0.48
CA ARG A 85 -9.04 7.84 1.07
C ARG A 85 -9.91 6.61 0.81
N GLY A 86 -9.38 5.56 0.23
CA GLY A 86 -10.19 4.37 -0.08
C GLY A 86 -11.05 4.50 -1.34
N LEU A 87 -10.95 5.60 -2.11
CA LEU A 87 -11.96 5.95 -3.13
C LEU A 87 -11.71 5.26 -4.48
N TRP A 88 -10.73 4.37 -4.59
CA TRP A 88 -10.32 3.75 -5.85
C TRP A 88 -11.43 3.05 -6.62
N GLN A 89 -12.37 2.39 -5.93
CA GLN A 89 -13.47 1.68 -6.60
C GLN A 89 -14.36 2.59 -7.46
N GLU A 90 -14.66 3.81 -6.99
CA GLU A 90 -15.51 4.75 -7.74
C GLU A 90 -14.74 5.48 -8.85
N TRP A 91 -13.43 5.65 -8.69
CA TRP A 91 -12.58 6.38 -9.64
C TRP A 91 -12.04 5.53 -10.79
N ILE A 92 -11.91 4.21 -10.62
CA ILE A 92 -11.44 3.32 -11.69
C ILE A 92 -12.26 3.44 -12.98
N PRO A 93 -13.60 3.37 -12.98
CA PRO A 93 -14.37 3.48 -14.22
C PRO A 93 -14.21 4.84 -14.93
N VAL A 94 -13.93 5.89 -14.16
CA VAL A 94 -13.69 7.24 -14.69
C VAL A 94 -12.32 7.29 -15.37
N LEU A 95 -11.30 6.72 -14.75
CA LEU A 95 -9.95 6.62 -15.32
C LEU A 95 -9.92 5.67 -16.53
N GLU A 96 -10.59 4.52 -16.47
CA GLU A 96 -10.77 3.59 -17.60
C GLU A 96 -11.37 4.31 -18.81
N LYS A 97 -12.43 5.11 -18.57
CA LYS A 97 -13.03 5.93 -19.64
C LYS A 97 -12.07 6.98 -20.16
N ALA A 98 -11.40 7.73 -19.29
CA ALA A 98 -10.45 8.76 -19.70
C ALA A 98 -9.34 8.20 -20.61
N VAL A 99 -8.80 7.02 -20.26
CA VAL A 99 -7.81 6.29 -21.05
C VAL A 99 -8.37 5.82 -22.39
N ALA A 100 -9.59 5.28 -22.41
CA ALA A 100 -10.23 4.78 -23.63
C ALA A 100 -10.54 5.90 -24.64
N ASP A 101 -10.95 7.06 -24.13
CA ASP A 101 -11.31 8.24 -24.93
C ASP A 101 -10.10 9.14 -25.25
N ALA A 102 -8.88 8.73 -24.85
CA ALA A 102 -7.67 9.54 -25.00
C ALA A 102 -7.34 9.82 -26.48
N PRO A 103 -7.24 11.11 -26.88
CA PRO A 103 -6.81 11.47 -28.23
C PRO A 103 -5.36 11.00 -28.51
N PRO A 104 -5.02 10.61 -29.76
CA PRO A 104 -3.67 10.16 -30.12
C PRO A 104 -2.57 11.18 -29.79
N GLU A 105 -2.86 12.47 -29.91
CA GLU A 105 -1.96 13.56 -29.57
C GLU A 105 -1.68 13.72 -28.06
N GLU A 106 -2.50 13.10 -27.20
CA GLU A 106 -2.39 13.14 -25.74
C GLU A 106 -1.77 11.86 -25.15
N ALA A 107 -0.82 11.26 -25.88
CA ALA A 107 -0.18 10.00 -25.50
C ALA A 107 0.52 10.06 -24.12
N ASP A 108 1.13 11.19 -23.77
CA ASP A 108 1.75 11.41 -22.45
C ASP A 108 0.71 11.35 -21.32
N LEU A 109 -0.39 12.13 -21.41
CA LEU A 109 -1.45 12.10 -20.41
C LEU A 109 -2.10 10.71 -20.32
N LYS A 110 -2.25 10.01 -21.45
CA LYS A 110 -2.72 8.62 -21.45
C LYS A 110 -1.78 7.71 -20.66
N ALA A 111 -0.46 7.83 -20.84
CA ALA A 111 0.53 7.07 -20.09
C ALA A 111 0.45 7.35 -18.58
N ARG A 112 0.32 8.62 -18.18
CA ARG A 112 0.16 9.04 -16.78
C ARG A 112 -1.11 8.46 -16.15
N LEU A 113 -2.23 8.51 -16.86
CA LEU A 113 -3.50 7.91 -16.42
C LEU A 113 -3.42 6.38 -16.30
N LEU A 114 -2.80 5.70 -17.28
CA LEU A 114 -2.59 4.25 -17.26
C LEU A 114 -1.74 3.82 -16.06
N ASN A 115 -0.69 4.57 -15.72
CA ASN A 115 0.11 4.30 -14.52
C ASN A 115 -0.71 4.39 -13.24
N ARG A 116 -1.53 5.44 -13.09
CA ARG A 116 -2.44 5.56 -11.93
C ARG A 116 -3.46 4.42 -11.89
N LEU A 117 -4.05 4.09 -13.03
CA LEU A 117 -5.01 3.00 -13.15
C LEU A 117 -4.39 1.64 -12.79
N GLY A 118 -3.15 1.39 -13.23
CA GLY A 118 -2.39 0.19 -12.87
C GLY A 118 -2.16 0.05 -11.35
N GLN A 119 -1.81 1.15 -10.68
CA GLN A 119 -1.69 1.20 -9.22
C GLN A 119 -3.02 0.82 -8.53
N LEU A 120 -4.14 1.37 -9.01
CA LEU A 120 -5.47 1.03 -8.46
C LEU A 120 -5.89 -0.42 -8.74
N TYR A 121 -5.57 -0.95 -9.92
CA TYR A 121 -5.80 -2.36 -10.23
C TYR A 121 -5.02 -3.29 -9.30
N ALA A 122 -3.75 -2.96 -9.00
CA ALA A 122 -2.95 -3.72 -8.05
C ALA A 122 -3.58 -3.74 -6.65
N LYS A 123 -4.12 -2.60 -6.17
CA LYS A 123 -4.87 -2.51 -4.90
C LYS A 123 -6.12 -3.39 -4.90
N GLN A 124 -6.77 -3.58 -6.05
CA GLN A 124 -7.90 -4.51 -6.21
C GLN A 124 -7.50 -5.96 -6.50
N ARG A 125 -6.20 -6.30 -6.40
CA ARG A 125 -5.65 -7.61 -6.78
C ARG A 125 -5.93 -8.00 -8.24
N ARG A 126 -6.23 -7.03 -9.12
CA ARG A 126 -6.37 -7.20 -10.58
C ARG A 126 -4.99 -7.20 -11.24
N PHE A 127 -4.10 -8.11 -10.82
CA PHE A 127 -2.67 -8.05 -11.17
C PHE A 127 -2.38 -8.09 -12.67
N ALA A 128 -3.13 -8.88 -13.45
CA ALA A 128 -2.95 -8.92 -14.90
C ALA A 128 -3.33 -7.59 -15.59
N ALA A 129 -4.40 -6.94 -15.13
CA ALA A 129 -4.80 -5.64 -15.64
C ALA A 129 -3.82 -4.55 -15.19
N ALA A 130 -3.31 -4.62 -13.96
CA ALA A 130 -2.26 -3.74 -13.46
C ALA A 130 -1.01 -3.83 -14.34
N GLN A 131 -0.57 -5.06 -14.64
CA GLN A 131 0.58 -5.31 -15.51
C GLN A 131 0.38 -4.70 -16.89
N ALA A 132 -0.73 -5.02 -17.56
CA ALA A 132 -1.02 -4.52 -18.90
C ALA A 132 -1.05 -2.98 -18.93
N ALA A 133 -1.65 -2.33 -17.92
CA ALA A 133 -1.71 -0.88 -17.85
C ALA A 133 -0.31 -0.25 -17.68
N HIS A 134 0.55 -0.82 -16.83
CA HIS A 134 1.91 -0.33 -16.64
C HIS A 134 2.81 -0.57 -17.86
N GLU A 135 2.67 -1.72 -18.53
CA GLU A 135 3.40 -2.02 -19.76
C GLU A 135 3.00 -1.08 -20.91
N GLU A 136 1.70 -0.81 -21.08
CA GLU A 136 1.22 0.17 -22.06
C GLU A 136 1.71 1.59 -21.72
N ALA A 137 1.64 1.99 -20.45
CA ALA A 137 2.15 3.29 -20.00
C ALA A 137 3.66 3.44 -20.28
N SER A 138 4.44 2.39 -20.01
CA SER A 138 5.88 2.37 -20.28
C SER A 138 6.18 2.51 -21.78
N ALA A 139 5.45 1.78 -22.63
CA ALA A 139 5.63 1.85 -24.08
C ALA A 139 5.30 3.25 -24.63
N LEU A 140 4.22 3.87 -24.15
CA LEU A 140 3.84 5.23 -24.53
C LEU A 140 4.86 6.28 -24.07
N ALA A 141 5.32 6.17 -22.82
CA ALA A 141 6.34 7.07 -22.27
C ALA A 141 7.67 6.97 -23.04
N ALA A 142 8.11 5.75 -23.36
CA ALA A 142 9.31 5.52 -24.16
C ALA A 142 9.17 6.04 -25.60
N ALA A 143 8.00 5.89 -26.22
CA ALA A 143 7.74 6.44 -27.56
C ALA A 143 7.75 7.98 -27.57
N ALA A 144 7.38 8.61 -26.45
CA ALA A 144 7.41 10.05 -26.27
C ALA A 144 8.79 10.61 -25.83
N ASP A 145 9.73 9.73 -25.45
CA ASP A 145 11.00 10.09 -24.76
C ASP A 145 10.77 11.04 -23.57
N ASP A 146 9.70 10.78 -22.78
CA ASP A 146 9.41 11.52 -21.55
C ASP A 146 10.07 10.80 -20.35
N PRO A 147 11.21 11.30 -19.83
CA PRO A 147 11.90 10.68 -18.71
C PRO A 147 11.03 10.62 -17.46
N GLU A 148 10.20 11.62 -17.15
CA GLU A 148 9.36 11.60 -15.95
C GLU A 148 8.32 10.47 -16.01
N ALA A 149 7.65 10.33 -17.15
CA ALA A 149 6.66 9.27 -17.35
C ALA A 149 7.32 7.88 -17.34
N MET A 150 8.52 7.74 -17.92
CA MET A 150 9.29 6.50 -17.90
C MET A 150 9.68 6.09 -16.47
N ILE A 151 10.13 7.04 -15.64
CA ILE A 151 10.49 6.80 -14.24
C ILE A 151 9.29 6.23 -13.47
N VAL A 152 8.13 6.87 -13.56
CA VAL A 152 6.91 6.43 -12.89
C VAL A 152 6.49 5.03 -13.38
N ALA A 153 6.59 4.77 -14.69
CA ALA A 153 6.25 3.48 -15.26
C ALA A 153 7.18 2.38 -14.74
N TYR A 154 8.50 2.56 -14.85
CA TYR A 154 9.48 1.57 -14.39
C TYR A 154 9.36 1.27 -12.91
N LEU A 155 9.15 2.27 -12.06
CA LEU A 155 8.97 2.06 -10.62
C LEU A 155 7.65 1.34 -10.30
N SER A 156 6.59 1.61 -11.06
CA SER A 156 5.31 0.91 -10.88
C SER A 156 5.39 -0.56 -11.33
N VAL A 157 6.08 -0.84 -12.44
CA VAL A 157 6.37 -2.22 -12.88
C VAL A 157 7.27 -2.92 -11.85
N ALA A 158 8.29 -2.24 -11.32
CA ALA A 158 9.15 -2.78 -10.27
C ALA A 158 8.34 -3.20 -9.04
N GLU A 159 7.43 -2.35 -8.57
CA GLU A 159 6.54 -2.64 -7.44
C GLU A 159 5.65 -3.86 -7.71
N LEU A 160 5.07 -3.95 -8.91
CA LEU A 160 4.26 -5.10 -9.30
C LEU A 160 5.08 -6.40 -9.33
N LEU A 161 6.25 -6.38 -9.96
CA LEU A 161 7.15 -7.54 -10.05
C LEU A 161 7.62 -7.98 -8.65
N LYS A 162 7.92 -7.01 -7.76
CA LYS A 162 8.25 -7.26 -6.36
C LYS A 162 7.09 -7.98 -5.65
N ASN A 163 5.86 -7.52 -5.85
CA ASN A 163 4.67 -8.16 -5.27
C ASN A 163 4.38 -9.55 -5.87
N GLN A 164 4.91 -9.85 -7.06
CA GLN A 164 4.91 -11.19 -7.66
C GLN A 164 6.15 -12.02 -7.28
N HIS A 165 6.97 -11.55 -6.33
CA HIS A 165 8.22 -12.18 -5.88
C HIS A 165 9.30 -12.33 -6.96
N GLN A 166 9.20 -11.58 -8.06
CA GLN A 166 10.17 -11.55 -9.16
C GLN A 166 11.24 -10.48 -8.90
N TYR A 167 11.99 -10.63 -7.80
CA TYR A 167 12.88 -9.57 -7.28
C TYR A 167 13.98 -9.13 -8.25
N ASP A 168 14.58 -10.04 -9.01
CA ASP A 168 15.63 -9.67 -9.98
C ASP A 168 15.10 -8.81 -11.12
N LYS A 169 13.88 -9.11 -11.60
CA LYS A 169 13.23 -8.28 -12.63
C LYS A 169 12.77 -6.96 -12.05
N ALA A 170 12.27 -6.96 -10.81
CA ALA A 170 11.89 -5.74 -10.11
C ALA A 170 13.08 -4.79 -9.95
N GLU A 171 14.24 -5.31 -9.55
CA GLU A 171 15.48 -4.54 -9.44
C GLU A 171 15.90 -3.98 -10.80
N LEU A 172 15.83 -4.77 -11.87
CA LEU A 172 16.14 -4.29 -13.21
C LEU A 172 15.29 -3.08 -13.61
N GLN A 173 13.98 -3.14 -13.36
CA GLN A 173 13.07 -2.02 -13.62
C GLN A 173 13.41 -0.78 -12.77
N ALA A 174 13.65 -0.97 -11.46
CA ALA A 174 14.03 0.14 -10.58
C ALA A 174 15.39 0.77 -10.98
N ARG A 175 16.33 -0.02 -11.54
CA ARG A 175 17.58 0.48 -12.10
C ARG A 175 17.38 1.23 -13.42
N GLN A 176 16.45 0.81 -14.27
CA GLN A 176 16.06 1.58 -15.46
C GLN A 176 15.49 2.94 -15.07
N ALA A 177 14.65 3.01 -14.03
CA ALA A 177 14.19 4.27 -13.49
C ALA A 177 15.35 5.19 -13.06
N LEU A 178 16.38 4.66 -12.39
CA LEU A 178 17.56 5.46 -12.02
C LEU A 178 18.27 6.08 -13.23
N LEU A 179 18.39 5.36 -14.35
CA LEU A 179 19.02 5.90 -15.56
C LEU A 179 18.24 7.09 -16.13
N GLU A 180 16.91 7.02 -16.13
CA GLU A 180 16.08 8.14 -16.59
C GLU A 180 16.09 9.31 -15.58
N ILE A 181 16.19 9.03 -14.28
CA ILE A 181 16.32 10.05 -13.23
C ILE A 181 17.59 10.88 -13.44
N GLU A 182 18.68 10.28 -13.89
CA GLU A 182 19.94 10.98 -14.18
C GLU A 182 19.82 11.98 -15.35
N ARG A 183 18.78 11.87 -16.18
CA ARG A 183 18.49 12.82 -17.28
C ARG A 183 17.73 14.06 -16.81
N LEU A 184 17.12 14.03 -15.62
CA LEU A 184 16.34 15.14 -15.09
C LEU A 184 17.23 16.17 -14.39
N ASP A 185 16.90 17.45 -14.57
CA ASP A 185 17.34 18.52 -13.68
C ASP A 185 16.54 18.45 -12.36
N ASP A 186 17.18 18.74 -11.22
CA ASP A 186 16.58 18.64 -9.87
C ASP A 186 15.85 17.32 -9.58
N ASN A 187 16.63 16.24 -9.53
CA ASN A 187 16.14 14.87 -9.48
C ASN A 187 16.16 14.25 -8.07
N ALA A 188 16.36 15.06 -7.03
CA ALA A 188 16.63 14.58 -5.68
C ALA A 188 15.46 13.77 -5.10
N ARG A 189 14.22 14.18 -5.38
CA ARG A 189 13.00 13.48 -4.92
C ARG A 189 12.86 12.11 -5.59
N GLN A 190 13.07 12.06 -6.90
CA GLN A 190 12.98 10.84 -7.69
C GLN A 190 14.09 9.86 -7.32
N LEU A 191 15.33 10.35 -7.11
CA LEU A 191 16.43 9.54 -6.58
C LEU A 191 16.08 8.94 -5.22
N ALA A 192 15.49 9.73 -4.32
CA ALA A 192 15.11 9.26 -2.98
C ALA A 192 14.11 8.11 -3.06
N PHE A 193 13.09 8.27 -3.91
CA PHE A 193 12.08 7.24 -4.16
C PHE A 193 12.69 5.97 -4.76
N ALA A 194 13.50 6.10 -5.82
CA ALA A 194 14.12 4.95 -6.48
C ALA A 194 15.08 4.18 -5.56
N TYR A 195 15.85 4.88 -4.72
CA TYR A 195 16.67 4.21 -3.71
C TYR A 195 15.83 3.54 -2.62
N GLY A 196 14.71 4.13 -2.21
CA GLY A 196 13.76 3.46 -1.31
C GLY A 196 13.25 2.13 -1.90
N ALA A 197 12.81 2.16 -3.17
CA ALA A 197 12.34 0.99 -3.89
C ALA A 197 13.42 -0.09 -4.01
N LEU A 198 14.64 0.27 -4.45
CA LEU A 198 15.77 -0.67 -4.53
C LEU A 198 16.14 -1.24 -3.17
N GLY A 199 16.11 -0.43 -2.11
CA GLY A 199 16.34 -0.89 -0.75
C GLY A 199 15.33 -1.95 -0.30
N ASN A 200 14.05 -1.73 -0.59
CA ASN A 200 12.97 -2.67 -0.26
C ASN A 200 13.08 -3.97 -1.08
N ILE A 201 13.39 -3.88 -2.38
CA ILE A 201 13.61 -5.04 -3.25
C ILE A 201 14.81 -5.87 -2.76
N ALA A 202 15.94 -5.22 -2.47
CA ALA A 202 17.14 -5.88 -1.95
C ALA A 202 16.87 -6.58 -0.61
N ARG A 203 16.09 -5.94 0.29
CA ARG A 203 15.65 -6.54 1.56
C ARG A 203 14.87 -7.83 1.33
N LEU A 204 13.91 -7.84 0.40
CA LEU A 204 13.10 -9.02 0.10
C LEU A 204 13.91 -10.15 -0.56
N ARG A 205 15.01 -9.83 -1.24
CA ARG A 205 15.98 -10.83 -1.75
C ARG A 205 16.92 -11.37 -0.65
N GLY A 206 16.98 -10.70 0.51
CA GLY A 206 17.91 -11.04 1.58
C GLY A 206 19.30 -10.38 1.44
N ASP A 207 19.45 -9.40 0.54
CA ASP A 207 20.70 -8.65 0.36
C ASP A 207 20.77 -7.48 1.33
N TRP A 208 20.89 -7.79 2.62
CA TRP A 208 20.75 -6.81 3.70
C TRP A 208 21.70 -5.62 3.60
N ALA A 209 22.95 -5.84 3.19
CA ALA A 209 23.94 -4.77 3.04
C ALA A 209 23.57 -3.78 1.91
N VAL A 210 23.08 -4.30 0.79
CA VAL A 210 22.62 -3.49 -0.35
C VAL A 210 21.34 -2.74 0.02
N ALA A 211 20.43 -3.40 0.74
CA ALA A 211 19.22 -2.79 1.26
C ALA A 211 19.53 -1.59 2.16
N GLU A 212 20.41 -1.78 3.15
CA GLU A 212 20.84 -0.71 4.05
C GLU A 212 21.48 0.45 3.28
N GLU A 213 22.38 0.17 2.32
CA GLU A 213 23.04 1.22 1.56
C GLU A 213 22.03 2.12 0.82
N HIS A 214 21.08 1.50 0.12
CA HIS A 214 20.06 2.21 -0.63
C HIS A 214 19.11 2.99 0.29
N LEU A 215 18.63 2.38 1.37
CA LEU A 215 17.76 3.06 2.34
C LEU A 215 18.46 4.25 2.99
N ARG A 216 19.74 4.14 3.35
CA ARG A 216 20.52 5.28 3.89
C ARG A 216 20.69 6.40 2.88
N ARG A 217 20.80 6.10 1.57
CA ARG A 217 20.81 7.13 0.51
C ARG A 217 19.46 7.84 0.44
N ALA A 218 18.36 7.09 0.46
CA ALA A 218 17.01 7.65 0.45
C ALA A 218 16.73 8.54 1.68
N VAL A 219 17.09 8.10 2.90
CA VAL A 219 16.99 8.90 4.14
C VAL A 219 17.72 10.24 3.99
N ARG A 220 18.97 10.24 3.49
CA ARG A 220 19.74 11.48 3.30
C ARG A 220 19.10 12.43 2.30
N LEU A 221 18.42 11.91 1.28
CA LEU A 221 17.73 12.74 0.29
C LEU A 221 16.45 13.31 0.87
N TYR A 222 15.56 12.49 1.43
CA TYR A 222 14.30 12.97 2.01
C TYR A 222 14.52 13.94 3.18
N ARG A 223 15.58 13.75 3.98
CA ARG A 223 15.95 14.71 5.01
C ARG A 223 16.39 16.07 4.45
N ARG A 224 17.10 16.09 3.31
CA ARG A 224 17.49 17.35 2.66
C ARG A 224 16.32 18.06 1.97
N LEU A 225 15.36 17.29 1.49
CA LEU A 225 14.15 17.79 0.83
C LEU A 225 13.10 18.31 1.82
N ASP A 226 13.28 18.07 3.12
CA ASP A 226 12.30 18.40 4.16
C ASP A 226 10.92 17.76 3.89
N GLU A 227 10.95 16.47 3.55
CA GLU A 227 9.79 15.65 3.19
C GLU A 227 9.49 14.63 4.32
N PRO A 228 8.86 15.06 5.43
CA PRO A 228 8.81 14.28 6.68
C PRO A 228 8.02 12.96 6.54
N VAL A 229 6.94 12.94 5.75
CA VAL A 229 6.14 11.70 5.52
C VAL A 229 7.02 10.61 4.89
N TYR A 230 7.69 10.95 3.79
CA TYR A 230 8.53 10.00 3.07
C TYR A 230 9.79 9.64 3.86
N LEU A 231 10.37 10.60 4.59
CA LEU A 231 11.48 10.34 5.50
C LEU A 231 11.12 9.27 6.53
N ALA A 232 9.97 9.39 7.19
CA ALA A 232 9.55 8.42 8.19
C ALA A 232 9.29 7.03 7.61
N ARG A 233 8.68 6.93 6.43
CA ARG A 233 8.47 5.63 5.74
C ARG A 233 9.79 4.94 5.40
N ILE A 234 10.79 5.68 4.92
CA ILE A 234 12.10 5.10 4.62
C ILE A 234 12.88 4.78 5.91
N LEU A 235 12.76 5.59 6.96
CA LEU A 235 13.31 5.24 8.27
C LEU A 235 12.69 3.94 8.80
N ASN A 236 11.37 3.76 8.67
CA ASN A 236 10.70 2.51 9.01
C ASN A 236 11.30 1.32 8.24
N ASP A 237 11.45 1.42 6.92
CA ASP A 237 12.04 0.35 6.11
C ASP A 237 13.48 0.04 6.53
N TRP A 238 14.26 1.06 6.90
CA TRP A 238 15.61 0.86 7.42
C TRP A 238 15.60 0.19 8.80
N GLY A 239 14.68 0.59 9.68
CA GLY A 239 14.45 -0.04 10.98
C GLY A 239 14.14 -1.53 10.84
N ILE A 240 13.36 -1.92 9.81
CA ILE A 240 13.08 -3.34 9.51
C ILE A 240 14.38 -4.07 9.15
N VAL A 241 15.21 -3.52 8.25
CA VAL A 241 16.50 -4.12 7.88
C VAL A 241 17.42 -4.29 9.09
N LEU A 242 17.50 -3.28 9.96
CA LEU A 242 18.31 -3.34 11.18
C LEU A 242 17.76 -4.40 12.15
N THR A 243 16.44 -4.52 12.27
CA THR A 243 15.76 -5.53 13.10
C THR A 243 15.99 -6.95 12.56
N ASP A 244 15.94 -7.15 11.25
CA ASP A 244 16.20 -8.42 10.57
C ASP A 244 17.67 -8.84 10.64
N THR A 245 18.59 -7.89 10.71
CA THR A 245 20.03 -8.14 10.84
C THR A 245 20.53 -8.18 12.29
N GLY A 246 19.65 -8.05 13.28
CA GLY A 246 20.01 -8.11 14.70
C GLY A 246 20.68 -6.85 15.27
N GLN A 247 20.67 -5.74 14.53
CA GLN A 247 21.24 -4.45 14.94
C GLN A 247 20.23 -3.65 15.78
N TYR A 248 19.82 -4.22 16.91
CA TYR A 248 18.64 -3.75 17.66
C TYR A 248 18.75 -2.32 18.20
N ASP A 249 19.90 -1.92 18.76
CA ASP A 249 20.10 -0.56 19.29
C ASP A 249 19.95 0.52 18.20
N GLN A 250 20.46 0.22 17.00
CA GLN A 250 20.33 1.11 15.84
C GLN A 250 18.89 1.13 15.34
N ALA A 251 18.21 -0.03 15.32
CA ALA A 251 16.81 -0.12 14.92
C ALA A 251 15.92 0.72 15.84
N GLU A 252 16.13 0.65 17.16
CA GLU A 252 15.40 1.45 18.15
C GLU A 252 15.61 2.96 17.89
N THR A 253 16.86 3.39 17.68
CA THR A 253 17.18 4.79 17.33
C THR A 253 16.48 5.25 16.05
N VAL A 254 16.42 4.39 15.02
CA VAL A 254 15.78 4.73 13.74
C VAL A 254 14.26 4.78 13.86
N TYR A 255 13.63 3.88 14.63
CA TYR A 255 12.19 3.95 14.89
C TYR A 255 11.81 5.15 15.76
N GLU A 256 12.64 5.52 16.74
CA GLU A 256 12.47 6.75 17.52
C GLU A 256 12.49 7.99 16.62
N GLU A 257 13.45 8.07 15.68
CA GLU A 257 13.49 9.15 14.70
C GLU A 257 12.23 9.15 13.82
N ALA A 258 11.84 8.00 13.27
CA ALA A 258 10.66 7.88 12.42
C ALA A 258 9.38 8.34 13.15
N ALA A 259 9.22 7.94 14.41
CA ALA A 259 8.09 8.35 15.25
C ALA A 259 8.12 9.86 15.56
N HIS A 260 9.30 10.43 15.81
CA HIS A 260 9.44 11.87 16.04
C HIS A 260 9.09 12.69 14.80
N VAL A 261 9.56 12.27 13.62
CA VAL A 261 9.26 12.91 12.34
C VAL A 261 7.76 12.84 12.03
N LEU A 262 7.11 11.70 12.25
CA LEU A 262 5.66 11.55 12.04
C LEU A 262 4.81 12.23 13.10
N ALA A 263 5.29 12.48 14.31
CA ALA A 263 4.49 13.19 15.32
C ALA A 263 4.06 14.59 14.85
N LEU A 264 4.74 15.14 13.84
CA LEU A 264 4.42 16.40 13.18
C LEU A 264 3.34 16.27 12.10
N ILE A 265 2.91 15.05 11.79
CA ILE A 265 1.98 14.69 10.72
C ILE A 265 0.81 13.88 11.31
N ASN A 266 -0.41 14.29 11.00
CA ASN A 266 -1.61 13.59 11.49
C ASN A 266 -1.98 12.37 10.61
N ASP A 267 -1.06 11.41 10.47
CA ASP A 267 -1.26 10.15 9.73
C ASP A 267 -1.25 8.96 10.70
N GLU A 268 -2.44 8.40 10.97
CA GLU A 268 -2.59 7.23 11.84
C GLU A 268 -2.06 5.93 11.21
N SER A 269 -2.13 5.80 9.88
CA SER A 269 -1.70 4.59 9.18
C SER A 269 -0.18 4.44 9.22
N ASP A 270 0.56 5.50 8.89
CA ASP A 270 2.03 5.48 8.96
C ASP A 270 2.54 5.32 10.40
N ARG A 271 1.88 5.98 11.36
CA ARG A 271 2.18 5.84 12.79
C ARG A 271 1.96 4.39 13.27
N ALA A 272 0.86 3.77 12.87
CA ALA A 272 0.56 2.39 13.21
C ALA A 272 1.64 1.43 12.65
N LEU A 273 2.05 1.62 11.40
CA LEU A 273 3.07 0.79 10.78
C LEU A 273 4.42 0.85 11.51
N ILE A 274 4.87 2.05 11.90
CA ILE A 274 6.11 2.20 12.69
C ILE A 274 5.98 1.55 14.05
N LEU A 275 4.88 1.78 14.76
CA LEU A 275 4.65 1.16 16.07
C LEU A 275 4.58 -0.37 15.98
N LEU A 276 4.00 -0.90 14.90
CA LEU A 276 3.94 -2.34 14.65
C LEU A 276 5.36 -2.92 14.50
N ASN A 277 6.17 -2.33 13.63
CA ASN A 277 7.53 -2.82 13.38
C ASN A 277 8.46 -2.62 14.58
N TRP A 278 8.27 -1.54 15.33
CA TRP A 278 8.98 -1.29 16.58
C TRP A 278 8.56 -2.27 17.68
N GLY A 279 7.27 -2.61 17.78
CA GLY A 279 6.79 -3.67 18.66
C GLY A 279 7.39 -5.03 18.30
N VAL A 280 7.53 -5.34 17.01
CA VAL A 280 8.23 -6.55 16.53
C VAL A 280 9.71 -6.55 16.91
N LEU A 281 10.39 -5.40 16.85
CA LEU A 281 11.76 -5.26 17.34
C LEU A 281 11.86 -5.65 18.83
N TYR A 282 10.96 -5.14 19.68
CA TYR A 282 10.95 -5.51 21.10
C TYR A 282 10.60 -6.99 21.31
N TYR A 283 9.65 -7.52 20.55
CA TYR A 283 9.31 -8.95 20.59
C TYR A 283 10.53 -9.83 20.29
N ARG A 284 11.34 -9.48 19.27
CA ARG A 284 12.56 -10.24 18.94
C ARG A 284 13.66 -10.17 20.00
N GLN A 285 13.66 -9.12 20.80
CA GLN A 285 14.54 -8.98 21.97
C GLN A 285 13.98 -9.63 23.24
N GLU A 286 12.82 -10.31 23.15
CA GLU A 286 12.10 -10.84 24.30
C GLU A 286 11.68 -9.78 25.34
N ARG A 287 11.63 -8.51 24.92
CA ARG A 287 11.18 -7.34 25.68
C ARG A 287 9.66 -7.24 25.60
N TRP A 288 8.97 -8.23 26.16
CA TRP A 288 7.52 -8.41 25.99
C TRP A 288 6.68 -7.21 26.46
N GLY A 289 7.09 -6.57 27.56
CA GLY A 289 6.38 -5.40 28.10
C GLY A 289 6.45 -4.19 27.17
N GLU A 290 7.62 -3.90 26.58
CA GLU A 290 7.73 -2.83 25.58
C GLU A 290 7.02 -3.17 24.27
N ALA A 291 7.04 -4.45 23.85
CA ALA A 291 6.29 -4.90 22.68
C ALA A 291 4.77 -4.69 22.87
N GLU A 292 4.22 -5.08 24.03
CA GLU A 292 2.82 -4.85 24.38
C GLU A 292 2.48 -3.36 24.37
N ALA A 293 3.33 -2.54 25.01
CA ALA A 293 3.14 -1.09 25.06
C ALA A 293 3.14 -0.47 23.65
N ALA A 294 4.02 -0.93 22.75
CA ALA A 294 4.04 -0.47 21.36
C ALA A 294 2.76 -0.85 20.62
N PHE A 295 2.32 -2.11 20.70
CA PHE A 295 1.10 -2.56 20.02
C PHE A 295 -0.17 -1.91 20.56
N ARG A 296 -0.26 -1.67 21.88
CA ARG A 296 -1.41 -0.98 22.49
C ARG A 296 -1.48 0.51 22.19
N ARG A 297 -0.39 1.14 21.74
CA ARG A 297 -0.39 2.53 21.27
C ARG A 297 -1.01 2.70 19.88
N ILE A 298 -1.26 1.60 19.16
CA ILE A 298 -1.90 1.64 17.84
C ILE A 298 -3.41 1.78 18.03
N ASP A 299 -4.00 2.83 17.46
CA ASP A 299 -5.44 3.05 17.47
C ASP A 299 -6.13 2.16 16.42
N THR A 300 -6.53 0.96 16.84
CA THR A 300 -7.21 -0.01 15.98
C THR A 300 -8.58 0.46 15.49
N LEU A 301 -9.24 1.39 16.20
CA LEU A 301 -10.50 1.98 15.77
C LEU A 301 -10.27 2.99 14.64
N ALA A 302 -9.23 3.82 14.76
CA ALA A 302 -8.84 4.73 13.68
C ALA A 302 -8.46 3.96 12.41
N LEU A 303 -7.69 2.88 12.54
CA LEU A 303 -7.39 1.99 11.41
C LEU A 303 -8.65 1.40 10.78
N ALA A 304 -9.60 0.92 11.59
CA ALA A 304 -10.86 0.39 11.09
C ALA A 304 -11.69 1.45 10.32
N GLN A 305 -11.72 2.69 10.84
CA GLN A 305 -12.41 3.82 10.19
C GLN A 305 -11.74 4.23 8.87
N ALA A 306 -10.41 4.12 8.79
CA ALA A 306 -9.63 4.35 7.58
C ALA A 306 -9.73 3.19 6.56
N GLY A 307 -10.31 2.04 6.95
CA GLY A 307 -10.39 0.85 6.11
C GLY A 307 -9.13 -0.02 6.13
N GLU A 308 -8.17 0.26 7.02
CA GLU A 308 -6.88 -0.43 7.19
C GLU A 308 -7.03 -1.75 7.98
N ARG A 309 -7.97 -2.61 7.55
CA ARG A 309 -8.30 -3.88 8.23
C ARG A 309 -7.10 -4.83 8.34
N GLY A 310 -6.20 -4.81 7.37
CA GLY A 310 -4.97 -5.61 7.39
C GLY A 310 -4.04 -5.20 8.54
N GLN A 311 -3.81 -3.89 8.70
CA GLN A 311 -2.98 -3.37 9.79
C GLN A 311 -3.62 -3.61 11.16
N GLN A 312 -4.95 -3.47 11.24
CA GLN A 312 -5.72 -3.82 12.43
C GLN A 312 -5.51 -5.30 12.81
N ALA A 313 -5.66 -6.21 11.85
CA ALA A 313 -5.50 -7.65 12.09
C ALA A 313 -4.05 -8.02 12.46
N HIS A 314 -3.05 -7.41 11.83
CA HIS A 314 -1.65 -7.58 12.20
C HIS A 314 -1.37 -7.10 13.63
N THR A 315 -1.92 -5.95 14.02
CA THR A 315 -1.78 -5.39 15.37
C THR A 315 -2.35 -6.36 16.40
N LEU A 316 -3.57 -6.84 16.18
CA LEU A 316 -4.24 -7.79 17.06
C LEU A 316 -3.49 -9.14 17.14
N ASN A 317 -3.03 -9.67 16.02
CA ASN A 317 -2.26 -10.92 16.01
C ASN A 317 -0.93 -10.78 16.79
N ASN A 318 -0.19 -9.68 16.59
CA ASN A 318 1.07 -9.44 17.28
C ASN A 318 0.87 -9.15 18.78
N LEU A 319 -0.18 -8.43 19.15
CA LEU A 319 -0.57 -8.27 20.55
C LEU A 319 -0.91 -9.64 21.16
N GLY A 320 -1.68 -10.47 20.46
CA GLY A 320 -1.98 -11.85 20.87
C GLY A 320 -0.71 -12.69 21.12
N ASN A 321 0.29 -12.61 20.23
CA ASN A 321 1.59 -13.25 20.40
C ASN A 321 2.32 -12.79 21.67
N VAL A 322 2.37 -11.48 21.92
CA VAL A 322 3.03 -10.92 23.11
C VAL A 322 2.31 -11.34 24.40
N LEU A 323 0.99 -11.22 24.43
CA LEU A 323 0.16 -11.61 25.57
C LEU A 323 0.28 -13.11 25.86
N LEU A 324 0.41 -13.94 24.82
CA LEU A 324 0.71 -15.37 24.93
C LEU A 324 2.05 -15.61 25.63
N LYS A 325 3.13 -14.92 25.24
CA LYS A 325 4.43 -15.03 25.93
C LYS A 325 4.36 -14.59 27.39
N GLN A 326 3.48 -13.65 27.71
CA GLN A 326 3.20 -13.18 29.07
C GLN A 326 2.18 -14.03 29.84
N ARG A 327 1.64 -15.10 29.23
CA ARG A 327 0.64 -16.01 29.83
C ARG A 327 -0.69 -15.32 30.17
N GLN A 328 -1.04 -14.25 29.47
CA GLN A 328 -2.32 -13.56 29.57
C GLN A 328 -3.33 -14.21 28.61
N TRP A 329 -3.65 -15.49 28.86
CA TRP A 329 -4.34 -16.38 27.92
C TRP A 329 -5.69 -15.85 27.41
N VAL A 330 -6.50 -15.27 28.30
CA VAL A 330 -7.86 -14.80 27.95
C VAL A 330 -7.80 -13.63 26.98
N GLU A 331 -6.95 -12.65 27.26
CA GLU A 331 -6.80 -11.47 26.41
C GLU A 331 -6.12 -11.84 25.08
N ALA A 332 -5.09 -12.69 25.14
CA ALA A 332 -4.43 -13.21 23.94
C ALA A 332 -5.41 -13.92 22.99
N ALA A 333 -6.29 -14.76 23.54
CA ALA A 333 -7.30 -15.47 22.76
C ALA A 333 -8.30 -14.49 22.10
N GLY A 334 -8.73 -13.46 22.83
CA GLY A 334 -9.60 -12.41 22.28
C GLY A 334 -8.97 -11.70 21.07
N CYS A 335 -7.72 -11.24 21.23
CA CYS A 335 -6.99 -10.58 20.14
C CYS A 335 -6.82 -11.50 18.91
N LEU A 336 -6.45 -12.77 19.11
CA LEU A 336 -6.27 -13.73 18.02
C LEU A 336 -7.58 -14.07 17.31
N GLN A 337 -8.69 -14.22 18.05
CA GLN A 337 -10.01 -14.47 17.46
C GLN A 337 -10.49 -13.29 16.59
N GLU A 338 -10.27 -12.06 17.04
CA GLU A 338 -10.59 -10.87 16.24
C GLU A 338 -9.71 -10.78 14.98
N ALA A 339 -8.41 -11.07 15.09
CA ALA A 339 -7.52 -11.14 13.94
C ALA A 339 -7.98 -12.20 12.92
N ILE A 340 -8.32 -13.41 13.37
CA ILE A 340 -8.87 -14.49 12.53
C ILE A 340 -10.13 -14.04 11.79
N ALA A 341 -11.05 -13.36 12.48
CA ALA A 341 -12.28 -12.86 11.86
C ALA A 341 -11.98 -11.85 10.74
N LEU A 342 -11.02 -10.95 10.94
CA LEU A 342 -10.57 -10.00 9.93
C LEU A 342 -9.87 -10.70 8.75
N TRP A 343 -8.97 -11.65 9.00
CA TRP A 343 -8.30 -12.40 7.93
C TRP A 343 -9.28 -13.20 7.07
N ARG A 344 -10.31 -13.80 7.68
CA ARG A 344 -11.41 -14.45 6.94
C ARG A 344 -12.19 -13.47 6.06
N GLN A 345 -12.51 -12.27 6.57
CA GLN A 345 -13.21 -11.24 5.79
C GLN A 345 -12.38 -10.74 4.59
N MET A 346 -11.06 -10.71 4.72
CA MET A 346 -10.14 -10.25 3.67
C MET A 346 -9.66 -11.38 2.75
N GLU A 347 -10.07 -12.62 3.02
CA GLU A 347 -9.61 -13.81 2.30
C GLU A 347 -8.06 -13.91 2.26
N ASP A 348 -7.42 -13.57 3.38
CA ASP A 348 -5.96 -13.72 3.55
C ASP A 348 -5.66 -15.04 4.26
N GLU A 349 -5.54 -16.09 3.46
CA GLU A 349 -5.41 -17.46 3.95
C GLU A 349 -4.10 -17.70 4.73
N VAL A 350 -2.98 -17.11 4.32
CA VAL A 350 -1.68 -17.34 4.99
C VAL A 350 -1.67 -16.69 6.39
N ASN A 351 -2.16 -15.45 6.51
CA ASN A 351 -2.25 -14.79 7.81
C ASN A 351 -3.35 -15.39 8.70
N LEU A 352 -4.44 -15.90 8.10
CA LEU A 352 -5.44 -16.70 8.79
C LEU A 352 -4.80 -17.96 9.41
N ALA A 353 -4.06 -18.73 8.63
CA ALA A 353 -3.39 -19.95 9.11
C ALA A 353 -2.41 -19.65 10.25
N ASN A 354 -1.63 -18.56 10.13
CA ASN A 354 -0.75 -18.09 11.20
C ASN A 354 -1.51 -17.84 12.51
N SER A 355 -2.59 -17.06 12.45
CA SER A 355 -3.38 -16.68 13.64
C SER A 355 -4.09 -17.88 14.26
N LEU A 356 -4.58 -18.82 13.44
CA LEU A 356 -5.17 -20.09 13.88
C LEU A 356 -4.14 -20.95 14.62
N GLY A 357 -2.94 -21.14 14.05
CA GLY A 357 -1.89 -21.93 14.70
C GLY A 357 -1.37 -21.27 15.98
N THR A 358 -1.24 -19.94 16.03
CA THR A 358 -0.94 -19.24 17.29
C THR A 358 -2.03 -19.43 18.34
N LEU A 359 -3.31 -19.39 17.95
CA LEU A 359 -4.40 -19.69 18.88
C LEU A 359 -4.36 -21.15 19.35
N ALA A 360 -3.94 -22.08 18.49
CA ALA A 360 -3.72 -23.47 18.85
C ALA A 360 -2.58 -23.61 19.88
N GLU A 361 -1.43 -22.96 19.65
CA GLU A 361 -0.31 -22.90 20.60
C GLU A 361 -0.75 -22.36 21.97
N LEU A 362 -1.59 -21.32 21.98
CA LEU A 362 -2.21 -20.78 23.19
C LEU A 362 -3.04 -21.84 23.92
N GLN A 363 -3.91 -22.56 23.21
CA GLN A 363 -4.71 -23.63 23.80
C GLN A 363 -3.83 -24.76 24.36
N VAL A 364 -2.77 -25.15 23.65
CA VAL A 364 -1.80 -26.14 24.15
C VAL A 364 -1.16 -25.67 25.47
N ALA A 365 -0.69 -24.43 25.49
CA ALA A 365 -0.05 -23.85 26.67
C ALA A 365 -1.02 -23.65 27.86
N ALA A 366 -2.32 -23.51 27.58
CA ALA A 366 -3.38 -23.50 28.58
C ALA A 366 -3.84 -24.92 29.03
N GLY A 367 -3.36 -25.99 28.38
CA GLY A 367 -3.74 -27.39 28.67
C GLY A 367 -5.00 -27.88 27.94
N ASN A 368 -5.52 -27.08 27.01
CA ASN A 368 -6.75 -27.34 26.26
C ASN A 368 -6.44 -28.03 24.92
N TRP A 369 -5.90 -29.25 24.98
CA TRP A 369 -5.38 -29.93 23.79
C TRP A 369 -6.47 -30.30 22.78
N ALA A 370 -7.68 -30.63 23.26
CA ALA A 370 -8.82 -30.96 22.41
C ALA A 370 -9.28 -29.76 21.57
N GLU A 371 -9.15 -28.55 22.12
CA GLU A 371 -9.46 -27.29 21.44
C GLU A 371 -8.34 -26.85 20.49
N ALA A 372 -7.08 -27.23 20.78
CA ALA A 372 -5.94 -26.90 19.93
C ALA A 372 -5.92 -27.69 18.61
N ALA A 373 -6.26 -28.98 18.64
CA ALA A 373 -6.23 -29.87 17.48
C ALA A 373 -6.98 -29.32 16.23
N PRO A 374 -8.27 -28.95 16.31
CA PRO A 374 -9.00 -28.44 15.13
C PRO A 374 -8.44 -27.13 14.58
N LEU A 375 -7.81 -26.31 15.41
CA LEU A 375 -7.17 -25.06 14.98
C LEU A 375 -5.90 -25.34 14.17
N TYR A 376 -5.06 -26.26 14.62
CA TYR A 376 -3.91 -26.73 13.84
C TYR A 376 -4.36 -27.39 12.54
N GLU A 377 -5.37 -28.26 12.58
CA GLU A 377 -5.91 -28.92 11.38
C GLU A 377 -6.39 -27.91 10.33
N GLU A 378 -7.12 -26.86 10.76
CA GLU A 378 -7.56 -25.80 9.85
C GLU A 378 -6.37 -25.05 9.23
N ALA A 379 -5.37 -24.66 10.04
CA ALA A 379 -4.17 -24.01 9.55
C ALA A 379 -3.38 -24.90 8.56
N LEU A 380 -3.20 -26.18 8.90
CA LEU A 380 -2.46 -27.15 8.09
C LEU A 380 -3.20 -27.55 6.79
N ALA A 381 -4.52 -27.40 6.73
CA ALA A 381 -5.28 -27.57 5.49
C ALA A 381 -5.07 -26.41 4.50
N ILE A 382 -4.67 -25.24 4.99
CA ILE A 382 -4.45 -24.03 4.19
C ILE A 382 -3.01 -23.98 3.65
N LEU A 383 -2.02 -24.14 4.52
CA LEU A 383 -0.62 -23.84 4.23
C LEU A 383 -0.04 -24.57 3.00
N PRO A 384 -0.37 -25.84 2.70
CA PRO A 384 0.10 -26.55 1.51
C PRO A 384 -0.35 -25.91 0.17
N ARG A 385 -1.35 -25.02 0.18
CA ARG A 385 -1.78 -24.26 -1.01
C ARG A 385 -0.77 -23.18 -1.43
N TYR A 386 0.20 -22.86 -0.56
CA TYR A 386 1.19 -21.80 -0.76
C TYR A 386 2.64 -22.32 -0.67
N PRO A 387 3.06 -23.29 -1.50
CA PRO A 387 4.36 -23.95 -1.38
C PRO A 387 5.55 -23.01 -1.65
N ASP A 388 5.35 -21.94 -2.43
CA ASP A 388 6.38 -20.95 -2.76
C ASP A 388 6.47 -19.80 -1.74
N ASN A 389 5.61 -19.79 -0.72
CA ASN A 389 5.65 -18.80 0.34
C ASN A 389 6.49 -19.32 1.51
N ALA A 390 7.71 -18.80 1.67
CA ALA A 390 8.64 -19.23 2.71
C ALA A 390 8.06 -19.14 4.14
N TRP A 391 7.19 -18.16 4.41
CA TRP A 391 6.50 -18.06 5.69
C TRP A 391 5.49 -19.19 5.87
N ALA A 392 4.67 -19.46 4.85
CA ALA A 392 3.73 -20.58 4.89
C ALA A 392 4.44 -21.94 5.07
N THR A 393 5.59 -22.15 4.42
CA THR A 393 6.42 -23.36 4.59
C THR A 393 6.89 -23.49 6.05
N ARG A 394 7.39 -22.41 6.65
CA ARG A 394 7.83 -22.41 8.05
C ARG A 394 6.67 -22.68 9.03
N LEU A 395 5.51 -22.08 8.78
CA LEU A 395 4.31 -22.32 9.57
C LEU A 395 3.85 -23.78 9.44
N LEU A 396 3.91 -24.36 8.24
CA LEU A 396 3.54 -25.75 7.98
C LEU A 396 4.39 -26.69 8.84
N GLU A 397 5.72 -26.49 8.85
CA GLU A 397 6.63 -27.26 9.69
C GLU A 397 6.33 -27.10 11.18
N THR A 398 6.16 -25.85 11.64
CA THR A 398 5.92 -25.51 13.05
C THR A 398 4.62 -26.11 13.56
N PHE A 399 3.53 -25.94 12.82
CA PHE A 399 2.20 -26.40 13.23
C PHE A 399 2.04 -27.91 13.07
N THR A 400 2.75 -28.54 12.14
CA THR A 400 2.80 -30.01 12.06
C THR A 400 3.41 -30.60 13.33
N GLN A 401 4.52 -30.02 13.81
CA GLN A 401 5.13 -30.43 15.07
C GLN A 401 4.21 -30.16 16.27
N GLY A 402 3.52 -29.01 16.27
CA GLY A 402 2.55 -28.65 17.30
C GLY A 402 1.39 -29.63 17.41
N LEU A 403 0.82 -30.06 16.27
CA LEU A 403 -0.26 -31.05 16.23
C LEU A 403 0.23 -32.44 16.66
N ALA A 404 1.40 -32.88 16.17
CA ALA A 404 1.98 -34.18 16.53
C ALA A 404 2.18 -34.29 18.07
N ALA A 405 2.72 -33.23 18.68
CA ALA A 405 2.99 -33.17 20.12
C ALA A 405 1.74 -33.37 21.00
N ILE A 406 0.54 -33.00 20.53
CA ILE A 406 -0.71 -33.18 21.28
C ILE A 406 -1.49 -34.43 20.89
N SER A 407 -1.23 -34.99 19.70
CA SER A 407 -1.87 -36.22 19.21
C SER A 407 -1.17 -37.49 19.69
N GLY A 408 0.08 -37.39 20.18
CA GLY A 408 0.86 -38.53 20.65
C GLY A 408 1.49 -39.37 19.53
N GLU A 409 1.53 -38.80 18.31
CA GLU A 409 2.26 -39.28 17.13
C GLU A 409 3.61 -38.55 17.03
#